data_AF-A0A7V8V7X4-F1
#
_entry.id   AF-A0A7V8V7X4-F1
#
_cell.length_a   1.000
_cell.length_b   1.000
_cell.length_c   1.000
_cell.angle_alpha   90.00
_cell.angle_beta   90.00
_cell.angle_gamma   90.00
#
_symmetry.space_group_name_H-M   'P 1'
#
loop_
_entity.id
_entity.type
_entity.pdbx_description
1 polymer ?
#
loop_
_entity_poly.entity_id
_entity_poly.type
_entity_poly.pdbx_seq_one_letter_code
_entity_poly.pdbx_strand_id
1 'polypeptide(L)'
;MIVLEWSLPPDKRLPKSLMIKEPTGQLPQSPFNPYAAPRAEAAAVPVVDQPFRVHTVLVLCGGFLGLLITGVHLFATRSVPSLAPMTALIAMLEVCQGVLAGMGVGIFVDSLLQRKFSRLAPGHWFLLLIVARLAGQFGAEIWNNSEDFQIGTGSFSAWYYAETLIYNGLAIVMLLPIVLTTTEPLRWKAYAWAMLFFSLVAILQFPMASYNETMVLGTTATFFTVTASLGAMVLAVALFALVIVEFVVDRPRASSRDLYHWLGVFSPAVLTILAIVISMAITYSQSFGTDWM
;
A
#
# COMPACT_ATOMS: atom_id res chain seq x y z
N MET A 1 10.53 15.93 20.25
CA MET A 1 9.96 15.77 21.61
C MET A 1 10.83 14.75 22.34
N ILE A 2 11.64 15.20 23.29
CA ILE A 2 12.58 14.37 24.04
C ILE A 2 11.81 13.76 25.20
N VAL A 3 11.63 12.44 25.20
CA VAL A 3 11.03 11.71 26.32
C VAL A 3 12.14 11.48 27.34
N LEU A 4 12.09 12.23 28.45
CA LEU A 4 12.92 11.99 29.61
C LEU A 4 12.34 10.80 30.38
N GLU A 5 12.91 9.61 30.18
CA GLU A 5 12.68 8.45 31.05
C GLU A 5 13.31 8.73 32.42
N TRP A 6 12.47 9.07 33.38
CA TRP A 6 12.84 9.04 34.80
C TRP A 6 12.95 7.58 35.23
N SER A 7 14.17 7.04 35.14
CA SER A 7 14.51 5.78 35.78
C SER A 7 14.46 5.97 37.30
N LEU A 8 13.46 5.34 37.93
CA LEU A 8 13.46 5.20 39.37
C LEU A 8 14.63 4.28 39.77
N PRO A 9 15.39 4.63 40.82
CA PRO A 9 16.51 3.81 41.28
C PRO A 9 16.02 2.42 41.72
N PRO A 10 16.79 1.35 41.43
CA PRO A 10 16.32 -0.04 41.52
C PRO A 10 16.13 -0.61 42.94
N ASP A 11 16.34 0.16 44.01
CA ASP A 11 16.46 -0.39 45.37
C ASP A 11 15.49 0.20 46.40
N LYS A 12 14.21 0.27 46.08
CA LYS A 12 13.16 0.40 47.11
C LYS A 12 12.06 -0.63 46.92
N ARG A 13 12.41 -1.89 47.18
CA ARG A 13 11.39 -2.91 47.49
C ARG A 13 10.70 -2.50 48.78
N LEU A 14 9.40 -2.26 48.71
CA LEU A 14 8.56 -2.03 49.89
C LEU A 14 8.76 -3.20 50.89
N PRO A 15 8.86 -2.92 52.19
CA PRO A 15 9.00 -3.97 53.20
C PRO A 15 7.80 -4.94 53.12
N LYS A 16 8.10 -6.24 53.11
CA LYS A 16 7.13 -7.35 53.01
C LYS A 16 6.04 -7.35 54.09
N SER A 17 6.13 -6.50 55.11
CA SER A 17 5.18 -6.42 56.23
C SER A 17 3.85 -5.71 55.88
N LEU A 18 3.72 -5.12 54.69
CA LEU A 18 2.49 -4.47 54.20
C LEU A 18 1.80 -5.24 53.06
N MET A 19 2.03 -6.56 52.95
CA MET A 19 1.17 -7.41 52.11
C MET A 19 -0.14 -7.68 52.83
N ILE A 20 -1.13 -6.82 52.59
CA ILE A 20 -2.53 -7.12 52.85
C ILE A 20 -2.84 -8.40 52.07
N LYS A 21 -3.08 -9.52 52.78
CA LYS A 21 -3.60 -10.73 52.14
C LYS A 21 -4.93 -10.33 51.50
N GLU A 22 -4.99 -10.38 50.16
CA GLU A 22 -6.27 -10.30 49.48
C GLU A 22 -7.20 -11.36 50.09
N PRO A 23 -8.40 -10.99 50.55
CA PRO A 23 -9.37 -11.99 50.93
C PRO A 23 -9.59 -12.88 49.71
N THR A 24 -9.27 -14.15 49.85
CA THR A 24 -9.70 -15.21 48.93
C THR A 24 -11.22 -15.28 49.00
N GLY A 25 -11.88 -14.32 48.36
CA GLY A 25 -13.31 -14.25 48.18
C GLY A 25 -13.72 -15.29 47.14
N GLN A 26 -13.59 -16.57 47.50
CA GLN A 26 -14.45 -17.58 46.89
C GLN A 26 -15.87 -17.29 47.40
N LEU A 27 -16.57 -16.43 46.67
CA LEU A 27 -18.00 -16.26 46.85
C LEU A 27 -18.65 -17.65 46.68
N PRO A 28 -19.56 -18.06 47.58
CA PRO A 28 -20.30 -19.29 47.41
C PRO A 28 -21.02 -19.23 46.06
N GLN A 29 -20.77 -20.24 45.21
CA GLN A 29 -21.47 -20.38 43.94
C GLN A 29 -22.94 -20.65 44.24
N SER A 30 -23.77 -19.61 44.20
CA SER A 30 -25.22 -19.77 44.18
C SER A 30 -25.60 -20.46 42.87
N PRO A 31 -26.26 -21.63 42.90
CA PRO A 31 -26.51 -22.41 41.70
C PRO A 31 -27.52 -21.77 40.73
N PHE A 32 -28.25 -20.71 41.14
CA PHE A 32 -29.23 -20.05 40.29
C PHE A 32 -29.34 -18.56 40.62
N ASN A 33 -28.57 -17.73 39.91
CA ASN A 33 -28.86 -16.29 39.83
C ASN A 33 -29.58 -16.02 38.49
N PRO A 34 -30.91 -15.81 38.49
CA PRO A 34 -31.68 -15.52 37.28
C PRO A 34 -31.38 -14.13 36.67
N TYR A 35 -30.62 -13.30 37.37
CA TYR A 35 -30.10 -12.01 36.89
C TYR A 35 -28.62 -12.06 36.48
N ALA A 36 -27.99 -13.24 36.54
CA ALA A 36 -26.69 -13.40 35.89
C ALA A 36 -26.92 -13.23 34.40
N ALA A 37 -26.37 -12.15 33.82
CA ALA A 37 -26.26 -12.03 32.37
C ALA A 37 -25.77 -13.38 31.83
N PRO A 38 -26.36 -13.89 30.72
CA PRO A 38 -25.93 -15.15 30.15
C PRO A 38 -24.41 -15.13 30.15
N ARG A 39 -23.79 -16.12 30.81
CA ARG A 39 -22.35 -16.33 30.66
C ARG A 39 -22.20 -16.48 29.16
N ALA A 40 -21.86 -15.41 28.48
CA ALA A 40 -21.21 -15.48 27.20
C ALA A 40 -20.12 -16.49 27.49
N GLU A 41 -20.27 -17.71 26.95
CA GLU A 41 -19.16 -18.63 26.83
C GLU A 41 -17.98 -17.74 26.54
N ALA A 42 -17.04 -17.68 27.48
CA ALA A 42 -15.94 -16.74 27.41
C ALA A 42 -15.30 -17.02 26.06
N ALA A 43 -15.68 -16.24 25.05
CA ALA A 43 -15.31 -16.44 23.68
C ALA A 43 -13.84 -16.19 23.78
N ALA A 44 -13.08 -17.30 23.82
CA ALA A 44 -11.73 -17.34 24.36
C ALA A 44 -11.04 -16.13 23.78
N VAL A 45 -10.77 -15.11 24.62
CA VAL A 45 -10.22 -13.84 24.13
C VAL A 45 -8.96 -14.31 23.43
N PRO A 46 -8.90 -14.27 22.08
CA PRO A 46 -7.83 -14.93 21.39
C PRO A 46 -6.59 -14.26 21.92
N VAL A 47 -5.69 -15.06 22.52
CA VAL A 47 -4.39 -14.57 22.98
C VAL A 47 -3.84 -13.84 21.77
N VAL A 48 -3.77 -12.50 21.88
CA VAL A 48 -3.39 -11.65 20.77
C VAL A 48 -1.93 -11.99 20.52
N ASP A 49 -1.68 -12.86 19.53
CA ASP A 49 -0.35 -13.14 19.03
C ASP A 49 0.37 -11.81 18.87
N GLN A 50 1.59 -11.73 19.41
CA GLN A 50 2.35 -10.48 19.42
C GLN A 50 2.28 -9.80 18.04
N PRO A 51 1.97 -8.50 18.00
CA PRO A 51 1.80 -7.78 16.75
C PRO A 51 3.05 -7.99 15.89
N PHE A 52 2.84 -8.34 14.62
CA PHE A 52 3.96 -8.45 13.69
C PHE A 52 4.65 -7.11 13.59
N ARG A 53 5.93 -7.08 13.94
CA ARG A 53 6.75 -5.89 13.87
C ARG A 53 7.72 -6.07 12.72
N VAL A 54 7.55 -5.24 11.70
CA VAL A 54 8.53 -5.13 10.62
C VAL A 54 9.82 -4.53 11.20
N HIS A 55 10.98 -5.06 10.82
CA HIS A 55 12.25 -4.45 11.19
C HIS A 55 12.38 -3.07 10.54
N THR A 56 12.23 -2.02 11.34
CA THR A 56 12.30 -0.62 10.90
C THR A 56 13.53 -0.31 10.06
N VAL A 57 14.67 -0.91 10.36
CA VAL A 57 15.91 -0.73 9.60
C VAL A 57 15.74 -1.16 8.12
N LEU A 58 15.11 -2.31 7.86
CA LEU A 58 14.89 -2.77 6.48
C LEU A 58 13.93 -1.85 5.73
N VAL A 59 12.90 -1.34 6.42
CA VAL A 59 11.95 -0.40 5.83
C VAL A 59 12.60 0.94 5.50
N LEU A 60 13.45 1.47 6.39
CA LEU A 60 14.17 2.72 6.16
C LEU A 60 15.22 2.58 5.06
N CYS A 61 16.00 1.50 5.06
CA CYS A 61 16.96 1.20 3.99
C CYS A 61 16.24 1.07 2.64
N GLY A 62 15.11 0.37 2.62
CA GLY A 62 14.25 0.27 1.45
C GLY A 62 13.75 1.63 0.98
N GLY A 63 13.17 2.44 1.89
CA GLY A 63 12.69 3.78 1.57
C GLY A 63 13.78 4.71 1.04
N PHE A 64 14.98 4.64 1.60
CA PHE A 64 16.15 5.37 1.10
C PHE A 64 16.59 4.90 -0.28
N LEU A 65 16.61 3.58 -0.52
CA LEU A 65 16.88 3.03 -1.85
C LEU A 65 15.85 3.50 -2.89
N GLY A 66 14.57 3.50 -2.52
CA GLY A 66 13.50 4.02 -3.37
C GLY A 66 13.66 5.50 -3.69
N LEU A 67 14.00 6.32 -2.69
CA LEU A 67 14.35 7.74 -2.88
C LEU A 67 15.50 7.91 -3.88
N LEU A 68 16.58 7.13 -3.74
CA LEU A 68 17.73 7.20 -4.62
C LEU A 68 17.37 6.82 -6.07
N ILE A 69 16.68 5.69 -6.26
CA ILE A 69 16.31 5.21 -7.60
C ILE A 69 15.41 6.23 -8.29
N THR A 70 14.36 6.69 -7.62
CA THR A 70 13.44 7.68 -8.19
C THR A 70 14.11 9.04 -8.38
N GLY A 71 15.02 9.45 -7.49
CA GLY A 71 15.79 10.67 -7.64
C GLY A 71 16.71 10.64 -8.86
N VAL A 72 17.39 9.51 -9.10
CA VAL A 72 18.21 9.30 -10.30
C VAL A 72 17.35 9.29 -11.55
N HIS A 73 16.21 8.60 -11.53
CA HIS A 73 15.26 8.60 -12.64
C HIS A 73 14.79 10.02 -12.99
N LEU A 74 14.32 10.79 -12.00
CA LEU A 74 13.87 12.17 -12.17
C LEU A 74 14.98 13.08 -12.72
N PHE A 75 16.20 12.91 -12.23
CA PHE A 75 17.36 13.64 -12.74
C PHE A 75 17.63 13.33 -14.22
N ALA A 76 17.48 12.05 -14.61
CA ALA A 76 17.69 11.61 -15.98
C ALA A 76 16.58 12.06 -16.94
N THR A 77 15.32 12.12 -16.50
CA THR A 77 14.17 12.40 -17.36
C THR A 77 13.72 13.86 -17.40
N ARG A 78 14.05 14.67 -16.38
CA ARG A 78 13.49 16.03 -16.21
C ARG A 78 14.51 17.15 -16.16
N SER A 79 15.64 17.03 -16.87
CA SER A 79 16.72 18.03 -16.89
C SER A 79 16.38 19.36 -17.60
N VAL A 80 15.10 19.73 -17.75
CA VAL A 80 14.66 20.94 -18.48
C VAL A 80 14.17 22.03 -17.50
N PRO A 81 14.86 23.21 -17.41
CA PRO A 81 14.59 24.23 -16.39
C PRO A 81 13.27 25.03 -16.51
N SER A 82 12.56 24.98 -17.65
CA SER A 82 11.53 25.98 -18.00
C SER A 82 10.14 25.79 -17.35
N LEU A 83 9.92 24.73 -16.56
CA LEU A 83 8.64 24.43 -15.88
C LEU A 83 8.79 24.24 -14.36
N ALA A 84 9.80 24.89 -13.76
CA ALA A 84 10.33 24.62 -12.42
C ALA A 84 9.32 24.30 -11.30
N PRO A 85 8.23 25.07 -11.06
CA PRO A 85 7.30 24.77 -9.96
C PRO A 85 6.37 23.57 -10.24
N MET A 86 5.90 23.40 -11.48
CA MET A 86 5.09 22.24 -11.87
C MET A 86 5.92 20.96 -11.88
N THR A 87 7.13 21.04 -12.42
CA THR A 87 8.07 19.91 -12.40
C THR A 87 8.44 19.52 -10.98
N ALA A 88 8.56 20.48 -10.05
CA ALA A 88 8.82 20.19 -8.64
C ALA A 88 7.65 19.47 -7.96
N LEU A 89 6.40 19.87 -8.22
CA LEU A 89 5.22 19.20 -7.66
C LEU A 89 5.07 17.75 -8.16
N ILE A 90 5.27 17.53 -9.46
CA ILE A 90 5.22 16.18 -10.03
C ILE A 90 6.39 15.34 -9.49
N ALA A 91 7.60 15.90 -9.44
CA ALA A 91 8.77 15.24 -8.85
C ALA A 91 8.54 14.86 -7.38
N MET A 92 7.86 15.71 -6.60
CA MET A 92 7.51 15.39 -5.22
C MET A 92 6.57 14.18 -5.12
N LEU A 93 5.55 14.10 -6.00
CA LEU A 93 4.65 12.93 -6.04
C LEU A 93 5.43 11.65 -6.38
N GLU A 94 6.27 11.69 -7.40
CA GLU A 94 7.10 10.55 -7.80
C GLU A 94 8.06 10.13 -6.68
N VAL A 95 8.75 11.08 -6.04
CA VAL A 95 9.62 10.80 -4.89
C VAL A 95 8.84 10.13 -3.75
N CYS A 96 7.65 10.62 -3.42
CA CYS A 96 6.79 10.00 -2.40
C CYS A 96 6.43 8.55 -2.78
N GLN A 97 6.08 8.30 -4.04
CA GLN A 97 5.81 6.94 -4.53
C GLN A 97 7.05 6.05 -4.48
N GLY A 98 8.21 6.59 -4.85
CA GLY A 98 9.52 5.94 -4.76
C GLY A 98 9.87 5.52 -3.34
N VAL A 99 9.71 6.42 -2.36
CA VAL A 99 9.94 6.12 -0.94
C VAL A 99 8.98 5.03 -0.47
N LEU A 100 7.68 5.13 -0.78
CA LEU A 100 6.68 4.13 -0.37
C LEU A 100 6.94 2.76 -1.00
N ALA A 101 7.32 2.71 -2.28
CA ALA A 101 7.77 1.49 -2.94
C ALA A 101 9.01 0.91 -2.24
N GLY A 102 10.02 1.74 -2.00
CA GLY A 102 11.21 1.34 -1.26
C GLY A 102 10.88 0.70 0.10
N MET A 103 9.97 1.32 0.86
CA MET A 103 9.47 0.77 2.11
C MET A 103 8.77 -0.58 1.92
N GLY A 104 7.94 -0.70 0.87
CA GLY A 104 7.32 -1.96 0.46
C GLY A 104 8.34 -3.07 0.18
N VAL A 105 9.44 -2.78 -0.52
CA VAL A 105 10.55 -3.72 -0.74
C VAL A 105 11.15 -4.14 0.59
N GLY A 106 11.40 -3.20 1.51
CA GLY A 106 11.90 -3.50 2.85
C GLY A 106 10.99 -4.46 3.61
N ILE A 107 9.67 -4.23 3.58
CA ILE A 107 8.66 -5.11 4.20
C ILE A 107 8.64 -6.49 3.53
N PHE A 108 8.74 -6.55 2.19
CA PHE A 108 8.77 -7.80 1.44
C PHE A 108 9.98 -8.65 1.82
N VAL A 109 11.17 -8.04 1.81
CA VAL A 109 12.42 -8.71 2.18
C VAL A 109 12.36 -9.19 3.62
N ASP A 110 11.88 -8.36 4.55
CA ASP A 110 11.72 -8.74 5.94
C ASP A 110 10.77 -9.94 6.11
N SER A 111 9.66 -9.93 5.37
CA SER A 111 8.66 -11.01 5.39
C SER A 111 9.20 -12.31 4.81
N LEU A 112 10.02 -12.22 3.76
CA LEU A 112 10.76 -13.36 3.19
C LEU A 112 11.74 -13.95 4.21
N LEU A 113 12.58 -13.10 4.83
CA LEU A 113 13.59 -13.52 5.80
C LEU A 113 12.95 -14.18 7.02
N GLN A 114 11.85 -13.62 7.50
CA GLN A 114 11.11 -14.18 8.64
C GLN A 114 10.17 -15.34 8.26
N ARG A 115 9.90 -15.54 6.96
CA ARG A 115 8.87 -16.47 6.44
C ARG A 115 7.48 -16.24 7.06
N LYS A 116 7.11 -14.97 7.30
CA LYS A 116 5.88 -14.57 8.03
C LYS A 116 4.89 -13.76 7.19
N PHE A 117 4.70 -14.15 5.92
CA PHE A 117 3.70 -13.53 5.04
C PHE A 117 2.28 -13.55 5.61
N SER A 118 1.96 -14.57 6.40
CA SER A 118 0.66 -14.73 7.07
C SER A 118 0.28 -13.57 7.97
N ARG A 119 1.28 -12.84 8.49
CA ARG A 119 1.12 -11.74 9.42
C ARG A 119 1.12 -10.35 8.77
N LEU A 120 1.26 -10.29 7.44
CA LEU A 120 1.14 -9.02 6.73
C LEU A 120 -0.31 -8.53 6.79
N ALA A 121 -0.48 -7.28 7.20
CA ALA A 121 -1.75 -6.59 7.25
C ALA A 121 -2.06 -5.87 5.91
N PRO A 122 -3.32 -5.48 5.65
CA PRO A 122 -3.76 -4.87 4.39
C PRO A 122 -2.90 -3.70 3.89
N GLY A 123 -2.57 -2.76 4.77
CA GLY A 123 -1.66 -1.66 4.43
C GLY A 123 -0.30 -2.11 3.88
N HIS A 124 0.28 -3.20 4.39
CA HIS A 124 1.52 -3.75 3.84
C HIS A 124 1.34 -4.26 2.42
N TRP A 125 0.22 -4.93 2.13
CA TRP A 125 -0.09 -5.45 0.80
C TRP A 125 -0.17 -4.30 -0.21
N PHE A 126 -0.74 -3.17 0.20
CA PHE A 126 -0.79 -1.97 -0.63
C PHE A 126 0.62 -1.42 -0.92
N LEU A 127 1.50 -1.34 0.07
CA LEU A 127 2.89 -0.91 -0.16
C LEU A 127 3.61 -1.84 -1.15
N LEU A 128 3.36 -3.16 -1.10
CA LEU A 128 3.89 -4.10 -2.11
C LEU A 128 3.35 -3.81 -3.52
N LEU A 129 2.08 -3.44 -3.64
CA LEU A 129 1.51 -3.04 -4.93
C LEU A 129 2.12 -1.76 -5.49
N ILE A 130 2.51 -0.81 -4.63
CA ILE A 130 3.28 0.37 -5.05
C ILE A 130 4.64 -0.06 -5.62
N VAL A 131 5.30 -1.07 -5.03
CA VAL A 131 6.54 -1.65 -5.61
C VAL A 131 6.30 -2.17 -7.01
N ALA A 132 5.27 -3.02 -7.17
CA ALA A 132 4.93 -3.60 -8.45
C ALA A 132 4.64 -2.51 -9.49
N ARG A 133 3.93 -1.45 -9.10
CA ARG A 133 3.60 -0.32 -9.98
C ARG A 133 4.86 0.41 -10.43
N LEU A 134 5.74 0.79 -9.49
CA LEU A 134 6.95 1.52 -9.81
C LEU A 134 7.90 0.68 -10.69
N ALA A 135 8.00 -0.62 -10.42
CA ALA A 135 8.76 -1.55 -11.25
C ALA A 135 8.14 -1.69 -12.66
N GLY A 136 6.81 -1.65 -12.78
CA GLY A 136 6.11 -1.60 -14.05
C GLY A 136 6.49 -0.36 -14.86
N GLN A 137 6.44 0.81 -14.24
CA GLN A 137 6.78 2.08 -14.87
C GLN A 137 8.24 2.10 -15.35
N PHE A 138 9.20 1.79 -14.47
CA PHE A 138 10.62 1.74 -14.85
C PHE A 138 10.91 0.66 -15.90
N GLY A 139 10.29 -0.51 -15.78
CA GLY A 139 10.45 -1.58 -16.75
C GLY A 139 9.94 -1.18 -18.14
N ALA A 140 8.79 -0.50 -18.20
CA ALA A 140 8.23 0.02 -19.44
C ALA A 140 9.08 1.14 -20.05
N GLU A 141 9.64 2.03 -19.24
CA GLU A 141 10.57 3.06 -19.71
C GLU A 141 11.86 2.47 -20.27
N ILE A 142 12.43 1.46 -19.62
CA ILE A 142 13.60 0.72 -20.16
C ILE A 142 13.24 0.11 -21.52
N TRP A 143 12.06 -0.49 -21.62
CA TRP A 143 11.56 -1.05 -22.87
C TRP A 143 11.47 0.02 -23.97
N ASN A 144 10.81 1.14 -23.69
CA ASN A 144 10.64 2.24 -24.63
C ASN A 144 11.96 2.85 -25.09
N ASN A 145 12.94 3.01 -24.19
CA ASN A 145 14.27 3.53 -24.55
C ASN A 145 15.17 2.50 -25.26
N SER A 146 14.82 1.21 -25.21
CA SER A 146 15.56 0.15 -25.93
C SER A 146 15.15 0.03 -27.40
N GLU A 147 13.96 0.51 -27.77
CA GLU A 147 13.45 0.49 -29.15
C GLU A 147 14.13 1.52 -30.08
N ASP A 148 14.98 2.41 -29.55
CA ASP A 148 15.84 3.30 -30.34
C ASP A 148 16.94 2.55 -31.14
N PHE A 149 17.14 1.24 -30.90
CA PHE A 149 17.96 0.35 -31.72
C PHE A 149 17.12 -0.39 -32.78
N GLN A 150 16.51 0.36 -33.70
CA GLN A 150 15.83 -0.09 -34.92
C GLN A 150 14.83 -1.26 -34.77
N ILE A 151 13.55 -0.95 -34.89
CA ILE A 151 12.67 -1.28 -36.03
C ILE A 151 11.42 -0.42 -35.84
N GLY A 152 11.01 0.25 -36.91
CA GLY A 152 9.98 1.30 -36.88
C GLY A 152 8.66 0.90 -36.20
N THR A 153 7.99 1.94 -35.70
CA THR A 153 6.65 1.95 -35.08
C THR A 153 6.53 1.33 -33.69
N GLY A 154 7.24 1.88 -32.70
CA GLY A 154 6.82 1.76 -31.30
C GLY A 154 5.53 2.56 -31.08
N SER A 155 4.37 1.92 -31.19
CA SER A 155 3.08 2.52 -30.86
C SER A 155 2.98 2.72 -29.34
N PHE A 156 2.24 3.75 -28.90
CA PHE A 156 1.85 3.98 -27.49
C PHE A 156 1.38 2.72 -26.74
N SER A 157 0.90 1.72 -27.50
CA SER A 157 0.49 0.42 -26.98
C SER A 157 1.62 -0.45 -26.42
N ALA A 158 2.83 -0.45 -26.98
CA ALA A 158 3.93 -1.33 -26.54
C ALA A 158 4.44 -0.99 -25.13
N TRP A 159 4.66 0.29 -24.84
CA TRP A 159 5.02 0.77 -23.49
C TRP A 159 3.95 0.42 -22.45
N TYR A 160 2.68 0.69 -22.77
CA TYR A 160 1.56 0.38 -21.87
C TYR A 160 1.43 -1.12 -21.59
N TYR A 161 1.68 -1.96 -22.60
CA TYR A 161 1.70 -3.40 -22.45
C TYR A 161 2.84 -3.89 -21.57
N ALA A 162 4.06 -3.37 -21.76
CA ALA A 162 5.20 -3.68 -20.92
C ALA A 162 4.93 -3.29 -19.45
N GLU A 163 4.40 -2.07 -19.20
CA GLU A 163 4.04 -1.61 -17.86
C GLU A 163 3.01 -2.56 -17.23
N THR A 164 1.92 -2.85 -17.95
CA THR A 164 0.83 -3.69 -17.48
C THR A 164 1.31 -5.10 -17.15
N LEU A 165 2.15 -5.70 -18.00
CA LEU A 165 2.69 -7.05 -17.80
C LEU A 165 3.58 -7.11 -16.55
N ILE A 166 4.51 -6.17 -16.41
CA ILE A 166 5.46 -6.12 -15.31
C ILE A 166 4.74 -5.83 -13.99
N TYR A 167 3.87 -4.81 -13.97
CA TYR A 167 3.08 -4.45 -12.81
C TYR A 167 2.24 -5.62 -12.31
N ASN A 168 1.38 -6.17 -13.18
CA ASN A 168 0.47 -7.23 -12.75
C ASN A 168 1.21 -8.54 -12.46
N GLY A 169 2.30 -8.83 -13.19
CA GLY A 169 3.14 -10.00 -12.94
C GLY A 169 3.76 -9.95 -11.54
N LEU A 170 4.37 -8.82 -11.19
CA LEU A 170 4.93 -8.62 -9.84
C LEU A 170 3.86 -8.59 -8.76
N ALA A 171 2.71 -7.97 -9.03
CA ALA A 171 1.57 -7.97 -8.10
C ALA A 171 1.12 -9.41 -7.78
N ILE A 172 1.00 -10.28 -8.78
CA ILE A 172 0.67 -11.70 -8.57
C ILE A 172 1.73 -12.39 -7.73
N VAL A 173 3.01 -12.23 -8.08
CA VAL A 173 4.13 -12.86 -7.35
C VAL A 173 4.14 -12.44 -5.88
N MET A 174 3.86 -11.16 -5.59
CA MET A 174 3.84 -10.64 -4.22
C MET A 174 2.55 -11.00 -3.46
N LEU A 175 1.39 -10.99 -4.12
CA LEU A 175 0.09 -11.26 -3.48
C LEU A 175 -0.19 -12.75 -3.29
N LEU A 176 0.29 -13.63 -4.16
CA LEU A 176 0.05 -15.07 -4.07
C LEU A 176 0.42 -15.65 -2.69
N PRO A 177 1.63 -15.44 -2.13
CA PRO A 177 1.96 -15.95 -0.79
C PRO A 177 1.08 -15.32 0.30
N ILE A 178 0.64 -14.08 0.15
CA ILE A 178 -0.25 -13.40 1.10
C ILE A 178 -1.62 -14.06 1.11
N VAL A 179 -2.24 -14.20 -0.06
CA VAL A 179 -3.57 -14.79 -0.22
C VAL A 179 -3.63 -16.21 0.34
N LEU A 180 -2.57 -16.98 0.12
CA LEU A 180 -2.47 -18.37 0.58
C LEU A 180 -2.23 -18.50 2.09
N THR A 181 -1.64 -17.49 2.74
CA THR A 181 -1.17 -17.62 4.14
C THR A 181 -1.79 -16.65 5.14
N THR A 182 -2.48 -15.60 4.70
CA THR A 182 -2.96 -14.53 5.57
C THR A 182 -3.90 -15.02 6.68
N THR A 183 -3.66 -14.55 7.90
CA THR A 183 -4.51 -14.79 9.07
C THR A 183 -5.56 -13.69 9.28
N GLU A 184 -5.68 -12.74 8.35
CA GLU A 184 -6.66 -11.67 8.44
C GLU A 184 -8.11 -12.19 8.35
N PRO A 185 -9.10 -11.44 8.87
CA PRO A 185 -10.52 -11.72 8.73
C PRO A 185 -10.98 -11.91 7.28
N LEU A 186 -12.12 -12.57 7.11
CA LEU A 186 -12.68 -12.92 5.80
C LEU A 186 -12.79 -11.73 4.83
N ARG A 187 -13.14 -10.53 5.33
CA ARG A 187 -13.22 -9.30 4.50
C ARG A 187 -11.89 -8.95 3.83
N TRP A 188 -10.79 -9.08 4.57
CA TRP A 188 -9.45 -8.76 4.09
C TRP A 188 -8.90 -9.89 3.22
N LYS A 189 -9.27 -11.14 3.52
CA LYS A 189 -9.03 -12.27 2.61
C LYS A 189 -9.72 -12.06 1.26
N ALA A 190 -11.00 -11.69 1.26
CA ALA A 190 -11.75 -11.40 0.04
C ALA A 190 -11.12 -10.24 -0.74
N TYR A 191 -10.67 -9.20 -0.04
CA TYR A 191 -9.93 -8.09 -0.65
C TYR A 191 -8.62 -8.55 -1.31
N ALA A 192 -7.80 -9.35 -0.63
CA ALA A 192 -6.56 -9.90 -1.20
C ALA A 192 -6.82 -10.79 -2.43
N TRP A 193 -7.85 -11.64 -2.35
CA TRP A 193 -8.30 -12.46 -3.49
C TRP A 193 -8.79 -11.62 -4.67
N ALA A 194 -9.53 -10.54 -4.41
CA ALA A 194 -9.98 -9.62 -5.45
C ALA A 194 -8.79 -8.95 -6.15
N MET A 195 -7.82 -8.44 -5.40
CA MET A 195 -6.60 -7.85 -5.98
C MET A 195 -5.85 -8.86 -6.87
N LEU A 196 -5.66 -10.09 -6.37
CA LEU A 196 -5.02 -11.16 -7.15
C LEU A 196 -5.81 -11.52 -8.41
N PHE A 197 -7.14 -11.63 -8.31
CA PHE A 197 -8.03 -11.93 -9.43
C PHE A 197 -7.94 -10.84 -10.50
N PHE A 198 -8.01 -9.56 -10.12
CA PHE A 198 -7.90 -8.47 -11.09
C PHE A 198 -6.53 -8.42 -11.77
N SER A 199 -5.44 -8.67 -11.03
CA SER A 199 -4.10 -8.77 -11.65
C SER A 199 -3.99 -9.95 -12.62
N LEU A 200 -4.57 -11.10 -12.30
CA LEU A 200 -4.61 -12.26 -13.20
C LEU A 200 -5.41 -11.95 -14.47
N VAL A 201 -6.60 -11.37 -14.32
CA VAL A 201 -7.45 -10.98 -15.46
C VAL A 201 -6.71 -9.99 -16.36
N ALA A 202 -6.00 -9.01 -15.79
CA ALA A 202 -5.21 -8.05 -16.56
C ALA A 202 -4.13 -8.73 -17.43
N ILE A 203 -3.42 -9.73 -16.91
CA ILE A 203 -2.43 -10.50 -17.70
C ILE A 203 -3.12 -11.40 -18.74
N LEU A 204 -4.21 -12.07 -18.36
CA LEU A 204 -4.92 -12.99 -19.27
C LEU A 204 -5.57 -12.27 -20.46
N GLN A 205 -5.76 -10.95 -20.38
CA GLN A 205 -6.21 -10.14 -21.51
C GLN A 205 -5.11 -9.87 -22.54
N PHE A 206 -3.83 -10.08 -22.20
CA PHE A 206 -2.69 -9.77 -23.06
C PHE A 206 -2.69 -10.54 -24.39
N PRO A 207 -2.97 -11.86 -24.44
CA PRO A 207 -3.08 -12.58 -25.71
C PRO A 207 -4.22 -12.07 -26.62
N MET A 208 -5.24 -11.43 -26.05
CA MET A 208 -6.35 -10.83 -26.80
C MET A 208 -6.03 -9.42 -27.30
N ALA A 209 -4.97 -8.79 -26.77
CA ALA A 209 -4.60 -7.42 -27.10
C ALA A 209 -4.15 -7.27 -28.57
N SER A 210 -3.32 -8.20 -29.05
CA SER A 210 -2.86 -8.26 -30.46
C SER A 210 -4.00 -8.49 -31.45
N TYR A 211 -5.08 -9.16 -31.03
CA TYR A 211 -6.28 -9.36 -31.84
C TYR A 211 -7.19 -8.11 -31.88
N ASN A 212 -7.12 -7.25 -30.84
CA ASN A 212 -7.91 -6.04 -30.73
C ASN A 212 -7.28 -4.83 -31.43
N GLU A 213 -5.94 -4.76 -31.52
CA GLU A 213 -5.22 -3.72 -32.27
C GLU A 213 -5.57 -3.73 -33.77
N THR A 214 -5.94 -4.89 -34.32
CA THR A 214 -6.29 -5.04 -35.73
C THR A 214 -7.77 -4.79 -36.05
N MET A 215 -8.68 -4.84 -35.07
CA MET A 215 -10.13 -4.81 -35.34
C MET A 215 -10.84 -3.50 -35.03
N VAL A 216 -10.49 -2.72 -33.99
CA VAL A 216 -11.16 -1.43 -33.72
C VAL A 216 -10.25 -0.52 -32.89
N LEU A 217 -9.37 0.24 -33.56
CA LEU A 217 -8.43 1.17 -32.92
C LEU A 217 -9.11 2.36 -32.22
N GLY A 218 -10.35 2.71 -32.58
CA GLY A 218 -11.07 3.86 -32.00
C GLY A 218 -11.88 3.53 -30.75
N THR A 219 -12.82 2.57 -30.86
CA THR A 219 -13.83 2.32 -29.82
C THR A 219 -13.27 1.54 -28.64
N THR A 220 -12.38 0.58 -28.87
CA THR A 220 -11.77 -0.24 -27.81
C THR A 220 -10.73 0.56 -27.04
N ALA A 221 -9.88 1.36 -27.72
CA ALA A 221 -8.96 2.26 -27.05
C ALA A 221 -9.72 3.32 -26.22
N THR A 222 -10.79 3.91 -26.76
CA THR A 222 -11.66 4.82 -26.01
C THR A 222 -12.34 4.12 -24.83
N PHE A 223 -12.80 2.87 -24.99
CA PHE A 223 -13.36 2.09 -23.90
C PHE A 223 -12.30 1.74 -22.84
N PHE A 224 -11.07 1.40 -23.23
CA PHE A 224 -9.95 1.16 -22.31
C PHE A 224 -9.55 2.45 -21.58
N THR A 225 -9.44 3.58 -22.27
CA THR A 225 -9.11 4.87 -21.67
C THR A 225 -10.24 5.36 -20.77
N VAL A 226 -11.50 5.24 -21.17
CA VAL A 226 -12.68 5.62 -20.37
C VAL A 226 -12.86 4.66 -19.18
N THR A 227 -12.62 3.37 -19.34
CA THR A 227 -12.66 2.38 -18.23
C THR A 227 -11.47 2.54 -17.30
N ALA A 228 -10.29 2.94 -17.80
CA ALA A 228 -9.14 3.30 -16.97
C ALA A 228 -9.35 4.63 -16.24
N SER A 229 -10.01 5.61 -16.87
CA SER A 229 -10.27 6.94 -16.29
C SER A 229 -11.44 6.93 -15.28
N LEU A 230 -12.56 6.30 -15.64
CA LEU A 230 -13.67 6.02 -14.71
C LEU A 230 -13.24 5.01 -13.65
N GLY A 231 -12.44 4.02 -14.04
CA GLY A 231 -11.79 3.09 -13.13
C GLY A 231 -10.92 3.83 -12.11
N ALA A 232 -10.12 4.83 -12.52
CA ALA A 232 -9.32 5.63 -11.60
C ALA A 232 -10.16 6.43 -10.59
N MET A 233 -11.28 7.05 -11.02
CA MET A 233 -12.16 7.79 -10.11
C MET A 233 -12.98 6.86 -9.19
N VAL A 234 -13.54 5.77 -9.73
CA VAL A 234 -14.28 4.78 -8.96
C VAL A 234 -13.33 4.04 -7.99
N LEU A 235 -12.11 3.74 -8.43
CA LEU A 235 -11.05 3.19 -7.59
C LEU A 235 -10.64 4.18 -6.51
N ALA A 236 -10.50 5.48 -6.81
CA ALA A 236 -10.23 6.51 -5.81
C ALA A 236 -11.33 6.56 -4.74
N VAL A 237 -12.60 6.56 -5.14
CA VAL A 237 -13.75 6.54 -4.22
C VAL A 237 -13.80 5.23 -3.42
N ALA A 238 -13.52 4.09 -4.05
CA ALA A 238 -13.48 2.80 -3.38
C ALA A 238 -12.29 2.69 -2.40
N LEU A 239 -11.13 3.26 -2.74
CA LEU A 239 -9.96 3.35 -1.88
C LEU A 239 -10.25 4.27 -0.68
N PHE A 240 -10.91 5.41 -0.89
CA PHE A 240 -11.37 6.28 0.21
C PHE A 240 -12.39 5.58 1.11
N ALA A 241 -13.34 4.85 0.52
CA ALA A 241 -14.30 4.06 1.28
C ALA A 241 -13.59 2.96 2.09
N LEU A 242 -12.57 2.31 1.53
CA LEU A 242 -11.73 1.34 2.24
C LEU A 242 -11.00 1.96 3.43
N VAL A 243 -10.40 3.15 3.28
CA VAL A 243 -9.77 3.88 4.40
C VAL A 243 -10.77 4.18 5.51
N ILE A 244 -11.98 4.62 5.16
CA ILE A 244 -13.05 4.89 6.14
C ILE A 244 -13.49 3.60 6.84
N VAL A 245 -13.72 2.53 6.07
CA VAL A 245 -14.08 1.21 6.60
C VAL A 245 -12.97 0.67 7.52
N GLU A 246 -11.70 0.87 7.17
CA GLU A 246 -10.57 0.44 7.99
C GLU A 246 -10.46 1.24 9.29
N PHE A 247 -10.59 2.56 9.22
CA PHE A 247 -10.55 3.42 10.40
C PHE A 247 -11.72 3.16 11.36
N VAL A 248 -12.92 2.91 10.83
CA VAL A 248 -14.13 2.69 11.64
C VAL A 248 -14.20 1.24 12.15
N VAL A 249 -13.90 0.27 11.31
CA VAL A 249 -14.18 -1.15 11.57
C VAL A 249 -12.94 -1.92 12.06
N ASP A 250 -11.72 -1.46 11.80
CA ASP A 250 -10.48 -2.05 12.34
C ASP A 250 -10.01 -1.35 13.63
N ARG A 251 -10.77 -0.40 14.17
CA ARG A 251 -10.50 0.30 15.44
C ARG A 251 -10.20 -0.64 16.62
N PRO A 252 -10.88 -1.80 16.79
CA PRO A 252 -10.55 -2.74 17.87
C PRO A 252 -9.16 -3.40 17.73
N ARG A 253 -8.58 -3.38 16.54
CA ARG A 253 -7.26 -3.94 16.21
C ARG A 253 -6.21 -2.86 16.01
N ALA A 254 -6.56 -1.59 16.12
CA ALA A 254 -5.66 -0.48 15.84
C ALA A 254 -4.37 -0.51 16.69
N SER A 255 -4.44 -1.03 17.92
CA SER A 255 -3.30 -1.17 18.82
C SER A 255 -2.31 -2.28 18.44
N SER A 256 -2.71 -3.24 17.59
CA SER A 256 -1.84 -4.30 17.08
C SER A 256 -1.27 -4.00 15.69
N ARG A 257 -1.72 -2.91 15.05
CA ARG A 257 -1.20 -2.47 13.75
C ARG A 257 0.06 -1.62 13.95
N ASP A 258 1.07 -1.87 13.13
CA ASP A 258 2.26 -1.03 13.11
C ASP A 258 2.03 0.25 12.28
N LEU A 259 3.00 1.17 12.33
CA LEU A 259 2.94 2.43 11.59
C LEU A 259 2.88 2.21 10.07
N TYR A 260 3.54 1.17 9.57
CA TYR A 260 3.68 0.92 8.14
C TYR A 260 2.39 0.42 7.52
N HIS A 261 1.59 -0.34 8.27
CA HIS A 261 0.22 -0.64 7.91
C HIS A 261 -0.57 0.66 7.69
N TRP A 262 -0.62 1.56 8.67
CA TRP A 262 -1.37 2.81 8.54
C TRP A 262 -0.87 3.66 7.37
N LEU A 263 0.44 3.74 7.18
CA LEU A 263 1.03 4.43 6.03
C LEU A 263 0.52 3.83 4.71
N GLY A 264 0.53 2.50 4.59
CA GLY A 264 0.01 1.81 3.40
C GLY A 264 -1.47 2.06 3.16
N VAL A 265 -2.28 2.08 4.22
CA VAL A 265 -3.73 2.36 4.15
C VAL A 265 -4.02 3.79 3.71
N PHE A 266 -3.33 4.77 4.30
CA PHE A 266 -3.56 6.18 3.99
C PHE A 266 -2.89 6.62 2.68
N SER A 267 -1.83 5.93 2.25
CA SER A 267 -1.09 6.31 1.04
C SER A 267 -1.95 6.41 -0.22
N PRO A 268 -2.87 5.49 -0.57
CA PRO A 268 -3.71 5.66 -1.76
C PRO A 268 -4.54 6.95 -1.72
N ALA A 269 -5.14 7.28 -0.57
CA ALA A 269 -5.93 8.49 -0.42
C ALA A 269 -5.07 9.75 -0.58
N VAL A 270 -3.92 9.80 0.10
CA VAL A 270 -2.98 10.92 0.03
C VAL A 270 -2.42 11.10 -1.38
N LEU A 271 -1.93 10.02 -2.00
CA LEU A 271 -1.41 10.03 -3.36
C LEU A 271 -2.46 10.45 -4.38
N THR A 272 -3.72 10.05 -4.18
CA THR A 272 -4.83 10.46 -5.05
C THR A 272 -5.15 11.94 -4.90
N ILE A 273 -5.23 12.46 -3.67
CA ILE A 273 -5.42 13.90 -3.43
C ILE A 273 -4.29 14.68 -4.11
N LEU A 274 -3.03 14.27 -3.91
CA LEU A 274 -1.88 14.92 -4.54
C LEU A 274 -1.99 14.91 -6.07
N ALA A 275 -2.35 13.77 -6.66
CA ALA A 275 -2.53 13.65 -8.11
C ALA A 275 -3.66 14.55 -8.64
N ILE A 276 -4.78 14.69 -7.91
CA ILE A 276 -5.87 15.61 -8.26
C ILE A 276 -5.39 17.06 -8.19
N VAL A 277 -4.74 17.45 -7.10
CA VAL A 277 -4.22 18.82 -6.91
C VAL A 277 -3.23 19.17 -8.03
N ILE A 278 -2.32 18.26 -8.36
CA ILE A 278 -1.35 18.43 -9.46
C ILE A 278 -2.08 18.58 -10.79
N SER A 279 -3.05 17.70 -11.09
CA SER A 279 -3.84 17.78 -12.31
C SER A 279 -4.58 19.11 -12.43
N MET A 280 -5.25 19.56 -11.36
CA MET A 280 -5.94 20.86 -11.33
C MET A 280 -4.98 22.03 -11.54
N ALA A 281 -3.80 21.98 -10.92
CA ALA A 281 -2.78 23.01 -11.09
C ALA A 281 -2.30 23.06 -12.56
N ILE A 282 -2.03 21.90 -13.18
CA ILE A 282 -1.63 21.80 -14.60
C ILE A 282 -2.71 22.42 -15.49
N THR A 283 -3.97 21.99 -15.34
CA THR A 283 -5.09 22.53 -16.12
C THR A 283 -5.23 24.04 -15.95
N TYR A 284 -5.11 24.55 -14.72
CA TYR A 284 -5.14 25.99 -14.46
C TYR A 284 -4.00 26.72 -15.17
N SER A 285 -2.76 26.21 -15.09
CA SER A 285 -1.62 26.83 -15.77
C SER A 285 -1.77 26.85 -17.30
N GLN A 286 -2.37 25.81 -17.90
CA GLN A 286 -2.62 25.79 -19.34
C GLN A 286 -3.74 26.74 -19.75
N SER A 287 -4.74 26.95 -18.89
CA SER A 287 -5.91 27.78 -19.18
C SER A 287 -5.64 29.28 -19.03
N PHE A 288 -4.65 29.65 -18.21
CA PHE A 288 -4.38 31.05 -17.84
C PHE A 288 -2.92 31.49 -18.04
N GLY A 289 -2.05 30.58 -18.51
CA GLY A 289 -0.60 30.75 -18.50
C GLY A 289 0.05 31.21 -19.81
N THR A 290 -0.70 31.69 -20.80
CA THR A 290 -0.09 32.36 -21.98
C THR A 290 0.30 33.82 -21.73
N ASP A 291 -0.14 34.42 -20.62
CA ASP A 291 -0.06 35.89 -20.47
C ASP A 291 0.98 36.37 -19.43
N TRP A 292 1.78 35.46 -18.85
CA TRP A 292 2.73 35.80 -17.77
C TRP A 292 4.17 35.29 -17.97
N MET A 293 4.51 34.80 -19.17
CA MET A 293 5.91 34.53 -19.59
C MET A 293 6.27 35.40 -20.79
#